data_AF-A0A841FQZ0-F1
#
_entry.id   AF-A0A841FQZ0-F1
#
_cell.length_a   1.000
_cell.length_b   1.000
_cell.length_c   1.000
_cell.angle_alpha   90.00
_cell.angle_beta   90.00
_cell.angle_gamma   90.00
#
_symmetry.space_group_name_H-M   'P 1'
#
loop_
_entity.id
_entity.type
_entity.pdbx_description
1 polymer ?
#
loop_
_entity_poly.entity_id
_entity_poly.type
_entity_poly.pdbx_seq_one_letter_code
_entity_poly.pdbx_strand_id
1 'polypeptide(L)' 'MRLDRLVCSFCGRGSELVRHLIAGPDRYCICDECVDRCNELLDEEGLGGTA' A
#
# COMPACT_ATOMS: atom_id res chain seq x y z
N MET A 1 -9.66 24.61 0.81
CA MET A 1 -10.12 23.36 0.18
C MET A 1 -9.04 22.29 0.33
N ARG A 2 -8.92 21.68 1.51
CA ARG A 2 -7.97 20.56 1.70
C ARG A 2 -8.61 19.31 1.10
N LEU A 3 -8.16 18.96 -0.10
CA LEU A 3 -8.50 17.70 -0.73
C LEU A 3 -7.59 16.67 -0.06
N ASP A 4 -8.11 15.92 0.91
CA ASP A 4 -7.49 14.70 1.42
C ASP A 4 -7.36 13.75 0.22
N ARG A 5 -6.25 13.92 -0.52
CA ARG A 5 -5.94 13.12 -1.70
C ARG A 5 -5.67 11.73 -1.17
N LEU A 6 -6.64 10.84 -1.34
CA LEU A 6 -6.51 9.42 -1.03
C LEU A 6 -5.43 8.86 -1.96
N VAL A 7 -4.18 8.93 -1.51
CA VAL A 7 -3.00 8.49 -2.23
C VAL A 7 -2.37 7.33 -1.48
N CYS A 8 -2.00 6.29 -2.21
CA CYS A 8 -1.23 5.19 -1.64
C CYS A 8 0.11 5.74 -1.11
N SER A 9 0.40 5.48 0.16
CA SER A 9 1.66 5.92 0.79
C SER A 9 2.89 5.22 0.21
N PHE A 10 2.72 4.08 -0.46
CA PHE A 10 3.81 3.28 -1.02
C PHE A 10 4.16 3.67 -2.45
N CYS A 11 3.18 3.83 -3.33
CA CYS A 11 3.40 4.16 -4.75
C CYS A 11 3.05 5.61 -5.11
N GLY A 12 2.43 6.38 -4.21
CA GLY A 12 2.01 7.76 -4.46
C GLY A 12 0.81 7.91 -5.39
N ARG A 13 0.17 6.80 -5.82
CA ARG A 13 -0.99 6.82 -6.74
C ARG A 13 -2.27 7.20 -6.01
N GLY A 14 -3.10 8.03 -6.63
CA GLY A 14 -4.43 8.38 -6.12
C GLY A 14 -5.48 7.30 -6.37
N SER A 15 -6.63 7.40 -5.71
CA SER A 15 -7.80 6.53 -5.92
C SER A 15 -8.33 6.50 -7.36
N GLU A 16 -7.96 7.49 -8.19
CA GLU A 16 -8.26 7.55 -9.62
C GLU A 16 -7.39 6.62 -10.49
N LEU A 17 -6.22 6.22 -9.99
CA LEU A 17 -5.21 5.43 -10.72
C LEU A 17 -5.18 3.95 -10.33
N VAL A 18 -5.91 3.55 -9.28
CA VAL A 18 -5.85 2.19 -8.71
C VAL A 18 -7.25 1.59 -8.61
N ARG A 19 -7.38 0.28 -8.85
CA ARG A 19 -8.67 -0.42 -8.78
C ARG A 19 -9.21 -0.51 -7.36
N HIS A 20 -8.32 -0.71 -6.39
CA HIS A 20 -8.67 -0.82 -4.98
C HIS A 20 -7.65 -0.03 -4.17
N LEU A 21 -8.16 0.92 -3.38
CA LEU A 21 -7.40 1.70 -2.41
C LEU A 21 -8.03 1.52 -1.04
N ILE A 22 -7.25 0.98 -0.10
CA ILE A 22 -7.68 0.68 1.26
C ILE A 22 -7.16 1.81 2.15
N ALA A 23 -8.07 2.58 2.74
CA ALA A 23 -7.75 3.64 3.70
C ALA A 23 -7.91 3.11 5.13
N GLY A 24 -6.82 3.08 5.90
CA GLY A 24 -6.81 2.72 7.30
C GLY A 24 -7.10 3.91 8.23
N PRO A 25 -7.47 3.64 9.49
CA PRO A 25 -7.43 4.66 10.53
C PRO A 25 -5.97 5.17 10.64
N ASP A 26 -5.78 6.49 10.76
CA ASP A 26 -4.46 7.17 10.80
C ASP A 26 -3.81 7.56 9.44
N ARG A 27 -4.61 7.85 8.40
CA ARG A 27 -4.15 8.40 7.09
C ARG A 27 -3.25 7.47 6.25
N TYR A 28 -3.08 6.20 6.62
CA TYR A 28 -2.39 5.23 5.77
C TYR A 28 -3.33 4.71 4.70
N CYS A 29 -2.98 4.93 3.43
CA CYS A 29 -3.67 4.30 2.32
C CYS A 29 -2.73 3.37 1.58
N ILE A 30 -3.19 2.16 1.25
CA ILE A 30 -2.45 1.17 0.47
C ILE A 30 -3.31 0.68 -0.69
N CYS A 31 -2.72 0.51 -1.87
CA CYS A 31 -3.43 -0.04 -3.03
C CYS A 31 -3.14 -1.53 -3.22
N ASP A 32 -4.04 -2.22 -3.91
CA ASP A 32 -3.97 -3.66 -4.18
C ASP A 32 -2.66 -4.09 -4.86
N GLU A 33 -2.16 -3.33 -5.83
CA GLU A 33 -0.84 -3.58 -6.43
C GLU A 33 0.30 -3.51 -5.40
N CYS A 34 0.27 -2.54 -4.47
CA CYS A 34 1.29 -2.44 -3.43
C CYS A 34 1.16 -3.57 -2.41
N VAL A 35 -0.06 -4.03 -2.13
CA VAL A 35 -0.27 -5.21 -1.28
C VAL A 35 0.35 -6.43 -1.91
N ASP A 36 0.10 -6.67 -3.20
CA ASP A 36 0.65 -7.81 -3.95
C ASP A 36 2.18 -7.77 -3.99
N ARG A 37 2.76 -6.60 -4.34
CA ARG A 37 4.22 -6.38 -4.32
C ARG A 37 4.82 -6.60 -2.94
N CYS A 38 4.17 -6.11 -1.88
CA CYS A 38 4.62 -6.36 -0.51
C CYS A 38 4.50 -7.85 -0.15
N ASN A 39 3.45 -8.52 -0.61
CA ASN A 39 3.23 -9.94 -0.35
C ASN A 39 4.27 -10.81 -1.07
N GLU A 40 4.64 -10.48 -2.32
CA GLU A 40 5.77 -11.10 -3.04
C GLU A 40 7.07 -10.95 -2.24
N LEU A 41 7.39 -9.73 -1.80
CA LEU A 41 8.59 -9.46 -0.99
C LEU A 41 8.57 -10.19 0.36
N LEU A 42 7.41 -10.28 1.01
CA LEU A 42 7.24 -10.99 2.29
C LEU A 42 7.31 -12.51 2.13
N ASP A 43 6.83 -13.04 1.02
CA ASP A 43 6.89 -14.46 0.67
C ASP A 43 8.32 -14.89 0.29
N GLU A 44 9.03 -14.03 -0.45
CA GLU A 44 10.44 -14.24 -0.80
C GLU A 44 11.39 -14.10 0.41
N GLU A 45 11.09 -13.22 1.38
CA GLU A 45 11.89 -12.97 2.59
C GLU A 45 11.38 -13.71 3.85
N GLY A 46 10.46 -14.67 3.71
CA GLY A 46 9.97 -15.52 4.82
C GLY A 46 11.00 -16.54 5.36
N LEU A 47 12.19 -16.61 4.75
CA LEU A 47 13.31 -17.47 5.15
C LEU A 47 14.56 -16.67 5.58
N GLY A 48 14.37 -15.43 6.04
CA GLY A 48 15.45 -14.43 6.10
C GLY A 48 15.81 -13.78 7.45
N GLY A 49 15.35 -14.29 8.59
CA GLY A 49 16.05 -14.13 9.88
C GLY A 49 15.74 -12.93 10.79
N THR A 50 15.23 -13.22 11.98
CA THR A 50 15.99 -13.02 13.23
C THR A 50 15.67 -14.15 14.22
N ALA A 51 16.73 -14.78 14.73
CA ALA A 51 16.82 -15.79 15.81
C ALA A 51 16.47 -17.24 15.47
#